data_AF-A0A817FDH1-F1
#
_entry.id   AF-A0A817FDH1-F1
#
_cell.length_a   1.000
_cell.length_b   1.000
_cell.length_c   1.000
_cell.angle_alpha   90.00
_cell.angle_beta   90.00
_cell.angle_gamma   90.00
#
_symmetry.space_group_name_H-M   'P 1'
#
loop_
_entity.id
_entity.type
_entity.pdbx_description
1 polymer ?
#
loop_
_entity_poly.entity_id
_entity_poly.type
_entity_poly.pdbx_seq_one_letter_code
_entity_poly.pdbx_strand_id
1 'polypeptide(L)'
;MFVAFKFECYLSQLFDLTILHVEYRLSPEHPLSAAIDDTVVIYRALLHQTISPSQILIIGDSAGGGLALLTIQAVLARQLRVSRGIIALSP
;
A
#
# COMPACT_ATOMS: atom_id res chain seq x y z
N MET A 1 -11.59 -1.28 15.27
CA MET A 1 -11.54 -1.75 13.87
C MET A 1 -12.85 -1.40 13.13
N PHE A 2 -13.24 -0.12 13.08
CA PHE A 2 -14.43 0.35 12.33
C PHE A 2 -14.25 1.74 11.69
N VAL A 3 -13.17 2.47 12.05
CA VAL A 3 -12.93 3.85 11.59
C VAL A 3 -12.15 3.87 10.26
N ALA A 4 -11.20 2.95 10.06
CA ALA A 4 -10.37 2.89 8.84
C ALA A 4 -11.21 2.71 7.56
N PHE A 5 -12.18 1.79 7.58
CA PHE A 5 -13.07 1.56 6.44
C PHE A 5 -13.87 2.80 6.02
N LYS A 6 -14.27 3.66 6.96
CA LYS A 6 -15.01 4.89 6.62
C LYS A 6 -14.15 5.88 5.85
N PHE A 7 -12.87 6.00 6.23
CA PHE A 7 -11.94 6.90 5.57
C PHE A 7 -11.63 6.42 4.15
N GLU A 8 -11.36 5.12 3.97
CA GLU A 8 -11.14 4.52 2.66
C GLU A 8 -12.36 4.64 1.75
N CYS A 9 -13.56 4.28 2.22
CA CYS A 9 -14.78 4.47 1.43
C CYS A 9 -14.99 5.93 1.01
N TYR A 10 -14.71 6.88 1.91
CA TYR A 10 -14.78 8.30 1.58
C TYR A 10 -13.80 8.71 0.49
N LEU A 11 -12.53 8.28 0.57
CA LEU A 11 -11.53 8.57 -0.47
C LEU A 11 -11.90 7.93 -1.82
N SER A 12 -12.39 6.69 -1.80
CA SER A 12 -12.84 5.97 -3.00
C SER A 12 -13.94 6.75 -3.72
N GLN A 13 -14.94 7.24 -2.98
CA GLN A 13 -16.04 8.03 -3.52
C GLN A 13 -15.59 9.43 -3.98
N LEU A 14 -14.73 10.09 -3.21
CA LEU A 14 -14.28 11.46 -3.50
C LEU A 14 -13.44 11.54 -4.78
N PHE A 15 -12.59 10.54 -5.00
CA PHE A 15 -11.65 10.53 -6.12
C PHE A 15 -12.05 9.60 -7.27
N ASP A 16 -13.18 8.90 -7.15
CA ASP A 16 -13.63 7.86 -8.10
C ASP A 16 -12.52 6.81 -8.34
N LEU A 17 -11.95 6.31 -7.24
CA LEU A 17 -10.85 5.34 -7.25
C LEU A 17 -11.29 4.02 -6.62
N THR A 18 -10.80 2.91 -7.17
CA THR A 18 -10.85 1.61 -6.50
C THR A 18 -9.80 1.56 -5.40
N ILE A 19 -10.20 1.23 -4.17
CA ILE A 19 -9.29 1.02 -3.04
C ILE A 19 -9.17 -0.47 -2.75
N LEU A 20 -7.92 -0.94 -2.67
CA LEU A 20 -7.57 -2.25 -2.17
C LEU A 20 -7.05 -2.09 -0.74
N HIS A 21 -7.84 -2.50 0.25
CA HIS A 21 -7.41 -2.56 1.64
C HIS A 21 -6.47 -3.76 1.82
N VAL A 22 -5.32 -3.56 2.45
CA VAL A 22 -4.31 -4.60 2.66
C VAL A 22 -4.27 -5.00 4.13
N GLU A 23 -4.78 -6.18 4.44
CA GLU A 23 -4.61 -6.82 5.74
C GLU A 23 -3.22 -7.48 5.80
N TYR A 24 -2.19 -6.69 6.12
CA TYR A 24 -0.83 -7.17 6.27
C TYR A 24 -0.60 -7.76 7.67
N ARG A 25 0.39 -8.67 7.78
CA ARG A 25 0.80 -9.29 9.04
C ARG A 25 1.29 -8.26 10.06
N LEU A 26 0.84 -8.38 11.30
CA LEU A 26 1.09 -7.42 12.38
C LEU A 26 2.14 -7.92 13.38
N SER A 27 2.80 -6.95 14.03
CA SER A 27 3.64 -7.17 15.21
C SER A 27 2.77 -7.36 16.47
N PRO A 28 3.23 -8.11 17.48
CA PRO A 28 4.54 -8.78 17.58
C PRO A 28 4.62 -10.17 16.93
N GLU A 29 3.51 -10.75 16.49
CA GLU A 29 3.43 -12.12 15.95
C GLU A 29 4.31 -12.29 14.70
N HIS A 30 4.44 -11.21 13.92
CA HIS A 30 5.30 -11.16 12.76
C HIS A 30 6.20 -9.92 12.78
N PRO A 31 7.49 -10.04 12.40
CA PRO A 31 8.38 -8.89 12.32
C PRO A 31 7.97 -7.93 11.19
N LEU A 32 8.44 -6.68 11.23
CA LEU A 32 8.14 -5.65 10.22
C LEU A 32 8.41 -6.12 8.77
N SER A 33 9.42 -6.97 8.55
CA SER A 33 9.72 -7.52 7.22
C SER A 33 8.55 -8.30 6.62
N ALA A 34 7.72 -8.94 7.45
CA ALA A 34 6.54 -9.66 7.00
C ALA A 34 5.50 -8.73 6.37
N ALA A 35 5.24 -7.56 6.99
CA ALA A 35 4.32 -6.57 6.44
C ALA A 35 4.83 -5.99 5.11
N ILE A 36 6.14 -5.74 5.01
CA ILE A 36 6.78 -5.27 3.76
C ILE A 36 6.65 -6.33 2.66
N ASP A 37 6.86 -7.61 2.99
CA ASP A 37 6.71 -8.69 2.03
C ASP A 37 5.25 -8.81 1.54
N ASP A 38 4.26 -8.68 2.43
CA ASP A 38 2.84 -8.74 2.07
C ASP A 38 2.45 -7.63 1.08
N THR A 39 2.86 -6.39 1.36
CA THR A 39 2.55 -5.25 0.46
C THR A 39 3.26 -5.36 -0.88
N VAL A 40 4.51 -5.86 -0.91
CA VAL A 40 5.26 -6.09 -2.16
C VAL A 40 4.65 -7.22 -2.98
N VAL A 41 4.18 -8.30 -2.35
CA VAL A 41 3.48 -9.39 -3.04
C VAL A 41 2.22 -8.89 -3.73
N ILE A 42 1.42 -8.08 -3.03
CA ILE A 42 0.19 -7.48 -3.59
C ILE A 42 0.52 -6.51 -4.72
N TYR A 43 1.50 -5.62 -4.53
CA TYR A 43 1.93 -4.68 -5.56
C TYR A 43 2.36 -5.41 -6.84
N ARG A 44 3.16 -6.48 -6.70
CA ARG A 44 3.55 -7.33 -7.82
C ARG A 44 2.34 -8.00 -8.49
N ALA A 45 1.36 -8.47 -7.71
CA ALA A 45 0.14 -9.04 -8.26
C ALA A 45 -0.67 -8.03 -9.09
N LEU A 46 -0.75 -6.77 -8.66
CA LEU A 46 -1.38 -5.69 -9.44
C LEU A 46 -0.68 -5.46 -10.78
N LEU A 47 0.67 -5.44 -10.79
CA LEU A 47 1.45 -5.32 -12.02
C LEU A 47 1.22 -6.51 -12.98
N HIS A 48 1.06 -7.72 -12.45
CA HIS A 48 0.76 -8.91 -13.26
C HIS A 48 -0.66 -8.90 -13.85
N GLN A 49 -1.62 -8.25 -13.18
CA GLN A 49 -2.98 -8.04 -13.70
C GLN A 49 -3.05 -6.94 -14.78
N THR A 50 -1.92 -6.53 -15.36
CA THR A 50 -1.79 -5.50 -16.40
C THR A 50 -2.20 -4.09 -15.96
N ILE A 51 -2.32 -3.84 -14.65
CA ILE A 51 -2.52 -2.49 -14.13
C ILE A 51 -1.22 -1.72 -14.32
N SER A 52 -1.27 -0.62 -15.06
CA SER A 52 -0.09 0.21 -15.27
C SER A 52 0.40 0.77 -13.92
N PRO A 53 1.71 0.77 -13.64
CA PRO A 53 2.25 1.42 -12.45
C PRO A 53 1.80 2.88 -12.30
N SER A 54 1.60 3.58 -13.42
CA SER A 54 1.09 4.95 -13.47
C SER A 54 -0.38 5.12 -13.02
N GLN A 55 -1.10 4.02 -12.82
CA GLN A 55 -2.46 3.98 -12.29
C GLN A 55 -2.50 3.54 -10.82
N ILE A 56 -1.36 3.18 -10.23
CA ILE A 56 -1.28 2.71 -8.84
C ILE A 56 -0.81 3.85 -7.94
N LEU A 57 -1.53 4.10 -6.86
CA LEU A 57 -1.09 4.92 -5.74
C LEU A 57 -0.96 4.02 -4.50
N ILE A 58 0.08 4.24 -3.69
CA ILE A 58 0.20 3.60 -2.38
C ILE A 58 -0.10 4.64 -1.32
N ILE A 59 -1.05 4.35 -0.42
CA ILE A 59 -1.45 5.24 0.66
C ILE A 59 -1.35 4.51 2.00
N GLY A 60 -0.99 5.25 3.05
CA GLY A 60 -1.06 4.74 4.42
C GLY A 60 -0.96 5.87 5.44
N ASP A 61 -1.48 5.64 6.64
CA ASP A 61 -1.48 6.55 7.78
C ASP A 61 -0.63 6.01 8.94
N SER A 62 0.07 6.89 9.67
CA SER A 62 0.90 6.51 10.82
C SER A 62 1.84 5.35 10.47
N ALA A 63 1.76 4.22 11.19
CA ALA A 63 2.52 3.01 10.89
C ALA A 63 2.33 2.52 9.43
N GLY A 64 1.12 2.67 8.86
CA GLY A 64 0.83 2.38 7.46
C GLY A 64 1.52 3.35 6.49
N GLY A 65 1.71 4.61 6.89
CA GLY A 65 2.46 5.61 6.12
C GLY A 65 3.95 5.25 6.05
N GLY A 66 4.54 4.85 7.18
CA GLY A 66 5.88 4.28 7.23
C GLY A 66 6.00 3.00 6.37
N LEU A 67 5.02 2.11 6.45
CA LEU A 67 4.97 0.90 5.63
C LEU A 67 4.85 1.21 4.13
N ALA A 68 4.09 2.23 3.73
CA ALA A 68 3.98 2.65 2.33
C ALA A 68 5.34 3.11 1.76
N LEU A 69 6.13 3.86 2.55
CA LEU A 69 7.47 4.29 2.18
C LEU A 69 8.43 3.08 2.05
N LEU A 70 8.42 2.18 3.04
CA LEU A 70 9.22 0.96 3.03
C LEU A 70 8.85 0.03 1.86
N THR A 71 7.57 -0.02 1.49
CA THR A 71 7.09 -0.78 0.33
C THR A 71 7.70 -0.25 -0.95
N ILE A 72 7.72 1.07 -1.18
CA ILE A 72 8.36 1.61 -2.40
C ILE A 72 9.88 1.44 -2.37
N GLN A 73 10.52 1.59 -1.22
CA GLN A 73 11.94 1.28 -1.10
C GLN A 73 12.22 -0.17 -1.51
N ALA A 74 11.38 -1.12 -1.07
CA ALA A 74 11.45 -2.53 -1.39
C ALA A 74 11.15 -2.84 -2.88
N VAL A 75 10.21 -2.11 -3.50
CA VAL A 75 9.88 -2.17 -4.93
C VAL A 75 11.07 -1.71 -5.79
N LEU A 76 11.68 -0.59 -5.41
CA LEU A 76 12.88 -0.04 -6.07
C LEU A 76 14.07 -1.00 -5.97
N ALA A 77 14.33 -1.55 -4.78
CA ALA A 77 15.41 -2.51 -4.56
C ALA A 77 15.25 -3.80 -5.40
N ARG A 78 14.00 -4.18 -5.72
CA ARG A 78 13.66 -5.32 -6.58
C ARG A 78 13.56 -4.97 -8.07
N GLN A 79 13.93 -3.74 -8.46
CA GLN A 79 13.88 -3.25 -9.84
C GLN A 79 12.49 -3.37 -10.49
N LEU A 80 11.44 -3.29 -9.68
CA LEU A 80 10.06 -3.27 -10.17
C LEU A 80 9.70 -1.86 -10.63
N ARG A 81 8.71 -1.77 -11.52
CA ARG A 81 8.20 -0.47 -12.01
C ARG A 81 7.52 0.26 -10.86
N VAL A 82 7.85 1.53 -10.67
CA VAL A 82 7.40 2.36 -9.54
C VAL A 82 5.97 2.84 -9.74
N SER A 83 5.21 2.94 -8.66
CA SER A 83 3.83 3.46 -8.65
C SER A 83 3.80 4.93 -9.09
N ARG A 84 2.60 5.45 -9.38
CA ARG A 84 2.40 6.87 -9.71
C ARG A 84 2.86 7.80 -8.58
N GLY A 85 2.71 7.35 -7.34
CA GLY A 85 3.08 8.12 -6.17
C GLY A 85 2.81 7.37 -4.87
N ILE A 86 3.16 8.02 -3.78
CA ILE A 86 2.93 7.59 -2.40
C ILE A 86 2.24 8.74 -1.66
N ILE A 87 1.23 8.42 -0.87
CA ILE A 87 0.58 9.35 0.06
C ILE A 87 0.82 8.82 1.47
N ALA A 88 1.66 9.50 2.23
CA ALA A 88 1.96 9.16 3.62
C ALA A 88 1.31 10.18 4.54
N LEU A 89 0.33 9.74 5.34
CA LEU A 89 -0.44 10.59 6.25
C LEU A 89 0.13 10.46 7.66
N SER A 90 0.75 11.52 8.17
CA SER A 90 1.37 11.53 9.51
C SER A 90 2.23 10.29 9.79
N PRO A 91 3.19 9.95 8.91
CA PRO A 91 3.98 8.72 8.98
C PRO A 91 4.92 8.66 10.18
#